data_AF-A0A7C5UPA5-F1
#
_entry.id   AF-A0A7C5UPA5-F1
#
_cell.length_a   1.000
_cell.length_b   1.000
_cell.length_c   1.000
_cell.angle_alpha   90.00
_cell.angle_beta   90.00
_cell.angle_gamma   90.00
#
_symmetry.space_group_name_H-M   'P 1'
#
loop_
_entity.id
_entity.type
_entity.pdbx_description
1 polymer ?
#
loop_
_entity_poly.entity_id
_entity_poly.type
_entity_poly.pdbx_seq_one_letter_code
_entity_poly.pdbx_strand_id
1 'polypeptide(L)'
;MRQAPLPRPRSRDFHYDALIPRAARLTCTTPEFADLWNEVARHYPQEMPAPWRPEYAAADPGERARLRAEIDALVADLYGLSEEDFACILTTFPLLDRDQPALEGEPKSFITRDQALLALFELRQKRPPQDIVAFFARSGADIAPITGPLRDLEERVLRAWELGAVAYVPGRRGGSAAGEEEAGTEEEES
;
A
#
# COMPACT_ATOMS: atom_id res chain seq x y z
N MET A 1 7.05 7.90 -26.39
CA MET A 1 6.75 6.93 -25.31
C MET A 1 5.59 6.05 -25.77
N ARG A 2 5.74 4.72 -25.75
CA ARG A 2 4.61 3.79 -25.96
C ARG A 2 4.04 3.45 -24.59
N GLN A 3 2.79 3.79 -24.35
CA GLN A 3 2.06 3.40 -23.13
C GLN A 3 1.64 1.94 -23.25
N ALA A 4 1.71 1.17 -22.16
CA ALA A 4 1.13 -0.17 -22.14
C ALA A 4 -0.39 -0.07 -22.37
N PRO A 5 -0.99 -0.96 -23.18
CA PRO A 5 -2.43 -0.95 -23.37
C PRO A 5 -3.12 -1.21 -22.02
N LEU A 6 -4.13 -0.39 -21.69
CA LEU A 6 -4.97 -0.64 -20.52
C LEU A 6 -5.70 -1.98 -20.71
N PRO A 7 -5.53 -2.96 -19.81
CA PRO A 7 -6.27 -4.21 -19.84
C PRO A 7 -7.77 -3.88 -19.82
N ARG A 8 -8.51 -4.29 -20.86
CA ARG A 8 -9.95 -4.03 -20.91
C ARG A 8 -10.69 -5.15 -20.19
N PRO A 9 -11.47 -4.84 -19.16
CA PRO A 9 -12.32 -5.82 -18.50
C PRO A 9 -13.25 -6.47 -19.51
N ARG A 10 -13.50 -7.78 -19.33
CA ARG A 10 -14.74 -8.39 -19.76
C ARG A 10 -15.60 -8.60 -18.51
N SER A 11 -16.92 -8.51 -18.64
CA SER A 11 -17.84 -8.76 -17.51
C SER A 11 -17.52 -10.11 -16.84
N ARG A 12 -17.48 -10.14 -15.49
CA ARG A 12 -17.09 -11.30 -14.62
C ARG A 12 -15.60 -11.66 -14.61
N ASP A 13 -14.72 -10.70 -14.79
CA ASP A 13 -13.29 -10.88 -14.59
C ASP A 13 -12.94 -10.79 -13.10
N PHE A 14 -12.32 -11.85 -12.56
CA PHE A 14 -11.93 -12.00 -11.15
C PHE A 14 -11.23 -10.76 -10.58
N HIS A 15 -10.37 -10.11 -11.37
CA HIS A 15 -9.66 -8.91 -10.93
C HIS A 15 -10.61 -7.78 -10.56
N TYR A 16 -11.69 -7.60 -11.31
CA TYR A 16 -12.65 -6.53 -11.08
C TYR A 16 -13.49 -6.79 -9.85
N ASP A 17 -13.95 -8.03 -9.71
CA ASP A 17 -14.72 -8.44 -8.54
C ASP A 17 -13.90 -8.33 -7.25
N ALA A 18 -12.58 -8.50 -7.33
CA ALA A 18 -11.67 -8.27 -6.22
C ALA A 18 -11.30 -6.77 -6.02
N LEU A 19 -11.08 -6.01 -7.08
CA LEU A 19 -10.64 -4.61 -7.03
C LEU A 19 -11.75 -3.67 -6.52
N ILE A 20 -12.98 -3.85 -6.98
CA ILE A 20 -14.08 -2.90 -6.72
C ILE A 20 -14.38 -2.76 -5.22
N PRO A 21 -14.58 -3.84 -4.44
CA PRO A 21 -14.83 -3.72 -3.00
C PRO A 21 -13.67 -3.06 -2.25
N ARG A 22 -12.42 -3.37 -2.62
CA ARG A 22 -11.22 -2.83 -1.97
C ARG A 22 -11.08 -1.32 -2.23
N ALA A 23 -11.28 -0.91 -3.49
CA ALA A 23 -11.28 0.50 -3.86
C ALA A 23 -12.40 1.27 -3.16
N ALA A 24 -13.62 0.70 -3.15
CA ALA A 24 -14.76 1.31 -2.47
C ALA A 24 -14.49 1.50 -0.97
N ARG A 25 -13.90 0.51 -0.28
CA ARG A 25 -13.53 0.60 1.14
C ARG A 25 -12.48 1.67 1.43
N LEU A 26 -11.53 1.88 0.51
CA LEU A 26 -10.49 2.90 0.65
C LEU A 26 -11.00 4.32 0.36
N THR A 27 -12.01 4.46 -0.51
CA THR A 27 -12.59 5.74 -0.95
C THR A 27 -13.75 6.21 -0.08
N CYS A 28 -14.68 5.32 0.26
CA CYS A 28 -15.95 5.67 0.91
C CYS A 28 -15.78 5.75 2.44
N THR A 29 -14.82 6.55 2.90
CA THR A 29 -14.44 6.65 4.33
C THR A 29 -15.26 7.65 5.13
N THR A 30 -16.16 8.39 4.50
CA THR A 30 -16.97 9.42 5.13
C THR A 30 -18.45 9.26 4.75
N PRO A 31 -19.40 9.79 5.56
CA PRO A 31 -20.83 9.62 5.31
C PRO A 31 -21.30 10.15 3.96
N GLU A 32 -20.60 11.14 3.39
CA GLU A 32 -20.91 11.74 2.09
C GLU A 32 -20.80 10.73 0.93
N PHE A 33 -20.09 9.61 1.13
CA PHE A 33 -19.98 8.52 0.17
C PHE A 33 -20.93 7.34 0.45
N ALA A 34 -21.86 7.46 1.41
CA ALA A 34 -22.75 6.37 1.80
C ALA A 34 -23.61 5.85 0.63
N ASP A 35 -24.09 6.73 -0.26
CA ASP A 35 -24.87 6.33 -1.42
C ASP A 35 -24.06 5.49 -2.41
N LEU A 36 -22.80 5.89 -2.67
CA LEU A 36 -21.88 5.13 -3.50
C LEU A 36 -21.57 3.77 -2.87
N TRP A 37 -21.28 3.73 -1.57
CA TRP A 37 -21.05 2.47 -0.85
C TRP A 37 -22.25 1.53 -0.98
N ASN A 38 -23.46 2.03 -0.71
CA ASN A 38 -24.68 1.24 -0.76
C ASN A 38 -24.96 0.70 -2.17
N GLU A 39 -24.65 1.48 -3.21
CA GLU A 39 -24.75 1.04 -4.60
C GLU A 39 -23.77 -0.11 -4.90
N VAL A 40 -22.49 0.05 -4.55
CA VAL A 40 -21.50 -1.01 -4.76
C VAL A 40 -21.85 -2.26 -3.95
N ALA A 41 -22.28 -2.11 -2.71
CA ALA A 41 -22.65 -3.22 -1.82
C ALA A 41 -23.81 -4.08 -2.36
N ARG A 42 -24.72 -3.51 -3.17
CA ARG A 42 -25.77 -4.30 -3.87
C ARG A 42 -25.19 -5.34 -4.82
N HIS A 43 -24.03 -5.04 -5.42
CA HIS A 43 -23.32 -5.93 -6.33
C HIS A 43 -22.34 -6.86 -5.61
N TYR A 44 -21.86 -6.47 -4.43
CA TYR A 44 -20.83 -7.19 -3.66
C TYR A 44 -21.24 -7.46 -2.20
N PRO A 45 -22.40 -8.09 -1.93
CA PRO A 45 -22.94 -8.22 -0.57
C PRO A 45 -22.11 -9.11 0.36
N GLN A 46 -21.24 -9.97 -0.17
CA GLN A 46 -20.33 -10.81 0.62
C GLN A 46 -19.07 -10.06 1.08
N GLU A 47 -18.68 -9.01 0.35
CA GLU A 47 -17.46 -8.24 0.59
C GLU A 47 -17.75 -6.88 1.23
N MET A 48 -18.96 -6.36 1.04
CA MET A 48 -19.39 -5.04 1.49
C MET A 48 -20.73 -5.12 2.22
N PRO A 49 -20.75 -5.01 3.56
CA PRO A 49 -21.99 -4.93 4.33
C PRO A 49 -22.75 -3.64 4.04
N ALA A 50 -24.08 -3.68 4.06
CA ALA A 50 -24.95 -2.52 3.85
C ALA A 50 -26.02 -2.42 4.96
N PRO A 51 -26.47 -1.20 5.32
CA PRO A 51 -26.04 0.09 4.77
C PRO A 51 -24.65 0.52 5.26
N TRP A 52 -24.06 1.51 4.59
CA TRP A 52 -22.78 2.12 5.00
C TRP A 52 -22.78 2.47 6.49
N ARG A 53 -21.65 2.18 7.15
CA ARG A 53 -21.35 2.63 8.51
C ARG A 53 -19.86 2.95 8.64
N PRO A 54 -19.46 3.88 9.53
CA PRO A 54 -18.06 4.26 9.71
C PRO A 54 -17.13 3.06 9.97
N GLU A 55 -17.60 2.06 10.72
CA GLU A 55 -16.85 0.86 11.07
C GLU A 55 -16.54 -0.09 9.89
N TYR A 56 -17.19 0.08 8.74
CA TYR A 56 -16.95 -0.75 7.56
C TYR A 56 -15.92 -0.15 6.61
N ALA A 57 -15.73 1.17 6.67
CA ALA A 57 -14.77 1.84 5.83
C ALA A 57 -13.34 1.67 6.37
N ALA A 58 -12.37 1.61 5.46
CA ALA A 58 -10.97 1.42 5.84
C ALA A 58 -10.40 2.72 6.43
N ALA A 59 -10.62 2.95 7.72
CA ALA A 59 -10.11 4.08 8.48
C ALA A 59 -8.79 3.76 9.19
N ASP A 60 -8.56 2.51 9.56
CA ASP A 60 -7.32 2.06 10.20
C ASP A 60 -6.13 2.11 9.21
N PRO A 61 -4.99 2.73 9.55
CA PRO A 61 -3.84 2.82 8.65
C PRO A 61 -3.30 1.46 8.18
N GLY A 62 -3.32 0.43 9.03
CA GLY A 62 -2.84 -0.91 8.70
C GLY A 62 -3.78 -1.61 7.71
N GLU A 63 -5.09 -1.55 7.95
CA GLU A 63 -6.11 -2.04 7.02
C GLU A 63 -6.00 -1.35 5.66
N ARG A 64 -5.82 -0.02 5.65
CA ARG A 64 -5.62 0.75 4.43
C ARG A 64 -4.37 0.32 3.68
N ALA A 65 -3.25 0.14 4.39
CA ALA A 65 -2.00 -0.34 3.81
C ALA A 65 -2.16 -1.74 3.19
N ARG A 66 -2.86 -2.65 3.88
CA ARG A 66 -3.16 -3.99 3.37
C ARG A 66 -4.01 -3.95 2.10
N LEU A 67 -5.11 -3.20 2.10
CA LEU A 67 -5.98 -3.06 0.92
C LEU A 67 -5.22 -2.49 -0.29
N ARG A 68 -4.29 -1.55 -0.06
CA ARG A 68 -3.45 -1.00 -1.12
C ARG A 68 -2.46 -2.03 -1.67
N ALA A 69 -1.84 -2.83 -0.80
CA ALA A 69 -0.97 -3.94 -1.24
C ALA A 69 -1.73 -4.98 -2.06
N GLU A 70 -2.94 -5.35 -1.64
CA GLU A 70 -3.81 -6.26 -2.39
C GLU A 70 -4.21 -5.67 -3.75
N ILE A 71 -4.49 -4.36 -3.83
CA ILE A 71 -4.75 -3.68 -5.10
C ILE A 71 -3.52 -3.69 -6.01
N ASP A 72 -2.33 -3.37 -5.50
CA ASP A 72 -1.10 -3.40 -6.30
C ASP A 72 -0.82 -4.80 -6.84
N ALA A 73 -1.04 -5.85 -6.04
CA ALA A 73 -0.93 -7.24 -6.46
C ALA A 73 -1.95 -7.60 -7.56
N LEU A 74 -3.22 -7.22 -7.39
CA LEU A 74 -4.27 -7.44 -8.40
C LEU A 74 -3.95 -6.71 -9.71
N VAL A 75 -3.42 -5.49 -9.64
CA VAL A 75 -3.00 -4.74 -10.82
C VAL A 75 -1.79 -5.41 -11.46
N ALA A 76 -0.78 -5.82 -10.69
CA ALA A 76 0.38 -6.53 -11.23
C ALA A 76 -0.03 -7.82 -11.97
N ASP A 77 -0.95 -8.59 -11.40
CA ASP A 77 -1.48 -9.80 -12.03
C ASP A 77 -2.28 -9.50 -13.30
N LEU A 78 -3.12 -8.45 -13.27
CA LEU A 78 -3.90 -8.00 -14.43
C LEU A 78 -3.00 -7.57 -15.61
N TYR A 79 -1.84 -6.99 -15.33
CA TYR A 79 -0.83 -6.65 -16.34
C TYR A 79 0.09 -7.82 -16.72
N GLY A 80 -0.06 -8.98 -16.09
CA GLY A 80 0.74 -10.17 -16.37
C GLY A 80 2.19 -10.04 -15.92
N LEU A 81 2.48 -9.22 -14.90
CA LEU A 81 3.84 -9.06 -14.38
C LEU A 81 4.30 -10.33 -13.68
N SER A 82 5.55 -10.75 -13.92
CA SER A 82 6.18 -11.77 -13.08
C SER A 82 6.45 -11.23 -11.68
N GLU A 83 6.67 -12.10 -10.69
CA GLU A 83 7.07 -11.67 -9.35
C GLU A 83 8.40 -10.90 -9.39
N GLU A 84 9.33 -11.31 -10.25
CA GLU A 84 10.60 -10.64 -10.50
C GLU A 84 10.41 -9.23 -11.11
N ASP A 85 9.53 -9.08 -12.11
CA ASP A 85 9.23 -7.76 -12.72
C ASP A 85 8.59 -6.81 -11.71
N PHE A 86 7.63 -7.33 -10.92
CA PHE A 86 6.97 -6.55 -9.89
C PHE A 86 7.97 -6.10 -8.80
N ALA A 87 8.83 -7.00 -8.35
CA ALA A 87 9.91 -6.66 -7.41
C ALA A 87 10.86 -5.61 -7.98
N CYS A 88 11.26 -5.73 -9.26
CA CYS A 88 12.07 -4.73 -9.94
C CYS A 88 11.37 -3.35 -9.91
N ILE A 89 10.08 -3.28 -10.27
CA ILE A 89 9.28 -2.05 -10.21
C ILE A 89 9.27 -1.45 -8.80
N LEU A 90 9.08 -2.27 -7.77
CA LEU A 90 9.03 -1.81 -6.38
C LEU A 90 10.36 -1.18 -5.90
N THR A 91 11.49 -1.45 -6.56
CA THR A 91 12.77 -0.76 -6.26
C THR A 91 12.82 0.69 -6.75
N THR A 92 11.91 1.09 -7.64
CA THR A 92 11.93 2.39 -8.31
C THR A 92 11.28 3.52 -7.50
N PHE A 93 10.81 3.25 -6.28
CA PHE A 93 10.14 4.21 -5.40
C PHE A 93 10.98 4.59 -4.17
N PRO A 94 12.08 5.35 -4.33
CA PRO A 94 13.03 5.61 -3.25
C PRO A 94 12.47 6.46 -2.10
N LEU A 95 11.33 7.13 -2.30
CA LEU A 95 10.74 8.08 -1.34
C LEU A 95 9.64 7.49 -0.44
N LEU A 96 9.21 6.25 -0.66
CA LEU A 96 8.23 5.61 0.22
C LEU A 96 8.85 5.28 1.59
N ASP A 97 8.02 5.36 2.63
CA ASP A 97 8.28 4.88 4.00
C ASP A 97 9.48 5.51 4.74
N ARG A 98 9.93 6.70 4.33
CA ARG A 98 11.10 7.36 4.94
C ARG A 98 10.97 7.59 6.46
N ASP A 99 9.75 7.83 6.93
CA ASP A 99 9.46 8.09 8.35
C ASP A 99 8.96 6.84 9.09
N GLN A 100 8.96 5.67 8.44
CA GLN A 100 8.55 4.42 9.06
C GLN A 100 9.75 3.74 9.74
N PRO A 101 9.53 2.99 10.83
CA PRO A 101 10.59 2.23 11.48
C PRO A 101 11.20 1.22 10.51
N ALA A 102 12.53 1.22 10.46
CA ALA A 102 13.32 0.31 9.64
C ALA A 102 13.56 -1.01 10.40
N LEU A 103 13.74 -2.10 9.66
CA LEU A 103 14.25 -3.34 10.25
C LEU A 103 15.73 -3.15 10.64
N GLU A 104 16.21 -4.00 11.54
CA GLU A 104 17.59 -3.96 12.01
C GLU A 104 18.59 -4.05 10.84
N GLY A 105 19.59 -3.18 10.85
CA GLY A 105 20.63 -3.14 9.81
C GLY A 105 20.20 -2.49 8.48
N GLU A 106 18.99 -1.92 8.40
CA GLU A 106 18.49 -1.26 7.20
C GLU A 106 18.58 0.28 7.31
N PRO A 107 18.92 0.98 6.20
CA PRO A 107 19.07 2.44 6.22
C PRO A 107 17.72 3.19 6.31
N LYS A 108 16.62 2.51 6.00
CA LYS A 108 15.24 3.02 6.04
C LYS A 108 14.26 1.85 6.02
N SER A 109 12.98 2.12 6.21
CA SER A 109 11.94 1.11 6.03
C SER A 109 11.74 0.76 4.54
N PHE A 110 11.47 -0.52 4.29
CA PHE A 110 11.06 -1.05 2.99
C PHE A 110 9.70 -1.75 3.07
N ILE A 111 8.89 -1.41 4.09
CA ILE A 111 7.62 -2.09 4.36
C ILE A 111 6.68 -2.09 3.14
N THR A 112 6.59 -1.02 2.35
CA THR A 112 5.74 -1.03 1.14
C THR A 112 6.21 -2.04 0.11
N ARG A 113 7.52 -2.10 -0.15
CA ARG A 113 8.10 -3.07 -1.09
C ARG A 113 7.79 -4.50 -0.63
N ASP A 114 8.05 -4.77 0.65
CA ASP A 114 7.93 -6.11 1.21
C ASP A 114 6.46 -6.55 1.28
N GLN A 115 5.57 -5.67 1.74
CA GLN A 115 4.13 -5.95 1.87
C GLN A 115 3.42 -6.08 0.51
N ALA A 116 3.74 -5.22 -0.46
CA ALA A 116 3.17 -5.33 -1.80
C ALA A 116 3.63 -6.63 -2.49
N LEU A 117 4.92 -6.96 -2.38
CA LEU A 117 5.44 -8.21 -2.94
C LEU A 117 4.79 -9.43 -2.27
N LEU A 118 4.65 -9.42 -0.95
CA LEU A 118 3.98 -10.49 -0.21
C LEU A 118 2.54 -10.69 -0.70
N ALA A 119 1.78 -9.60 -0.87
CA ALA A 119 0.40 -9.66 -1.37
C ALA A 119 0.31 -10.32 -2.76
N LEU A 120 1.31 -10.15 -3.64
CA LEU A 120 1.34 -10.83 -4.94
C LEU A 120 1.57 -12.33 -4.80
N PHE A 121 2.46 -12.77 -3.90
CA PHE A 121 2.67 -14.19 -3.62
C PHE A 121 1.41 -14.84 -3.03
N GLU A 122 0.75 -14.17 -2.08
CA GLU A 122 -0.50 -14.61 -1.47
C GLU A 122 -1.62 -14.72 -2.51
N LEU A 123 -1.82 -13.69 -3.34
CA LEU A 123 -2.79 -13.68 -4.43
C LEU A 123 -2.63 -14.90 -5.35
N ARG A 124 -1.37 -15.25 -5.65
CA ARG A 124 -1.01 -16.38 -6.52
C ARG A 124 -0.90 -17.72 -5.80
N GLN A 125 -1.13 -17.75 -4.49
CA GLN A 125 -0.98 -18.94 -3.64
C GLN A 125 0.40 -19.60 -3.80
N LYS A 126 1.43 -18.77 -3.97
CA LYS A 126 2.84 -19.20 -4.08
C LYS A 126 3.54 -18.96 -2.75
N ARG A 127 4.51 -19.82 -2.44
CA ARG A 127 5.36 -19.63 -1.26
C ARG A 127 6.21 -18.36 -1.43
N PRO A 128 6.17 -17.42 -0.48
CA PRO A 128 7.05 -16.25 -0.48
C PRO A 128 8.55 -16.63 -0.42
N PRO A 129 9.46 -15.76 -0.90
CA PRO A 129 10.88 -16.03 -0.85
C PRO A 129 11.42 -15.96 0.58
N GLN A 130 12.15 -17.02 0.97
CA GLN A 130 12.86 -17.07 2.26
C GLN A 130 14.17 -16.28 2.27
N ASP A 131 14.66 -15.93 1.08
CA ASP A 131 15.79 -15.03 0.90
C ASP A 131 15.42 -13.96 -0.13
N ILE A 132 15.00 -12.81 0.37
CA ILE A 132 14.62 -11.66 -0.47
C ILE A 132 15.82 -11.13 -1.28
N VAL A 133 17.05 -11.21 -0.77
CA VAL A 133 18.23 -10.75 -1.50
C VAL A 133 18.48 -11.65 -2.70
N ALA A 134 18.49 -12.97 -2.48
CA ALA A 134 18.63 -13.93 -3.57
C ALA A 134 17.49 -13.83 -4.58
N PHE A 135 16.27 -13.51 -4.12
CA PHE A 135 15.12 -13.27 -4.99
C PHE A 135 15.33 -12.05 -5.90
N PHE A 136 15.66 -10.88 -5.34
CA PHE A 136 15.88 -9.65 -6.12
C PHE A 136 17.12 -9.72 -7.03
N ALA A 137 18.14 -10.49 -6.65
CA ALA A 137 19.29 -10.72 -7.53
C ALA A 137 18.86 -11.38 -8.86
N ARG A 138 17.82 -12.23 -8.87
CA ARG A 138 17.28 -12.83 -10.11
C ARG A 138 16.53 -11.83 -10.98
N SER A 139 15.95 -10.78 -10.39
CA SER A 139 15.31 -9.69 -11.12
C SER A 139 16.30 -8.60 -11.58
N GLY A 140 17.60 -8.78 -11.30
CA GLY A 140 18.66 -7.85 -11.68
C GLY A 140 18.82 -6.66 -10.72
N ALA A 141 18.19 -6.69 -9.55
CA ALA A 141 18.31 -5.66 -8.52
C ALA A 141 19.19 -6.15 -7.36
N ASP A 142 20.30 -5.46 -7.10
CA ASP A 142 21.12 -5.73 -5.91
C ASP A 142 20.62 -4.90 -4.72
N ILE A 143 19.88 -5.56 -3.83
CA ILE A 143 19.41 -4.98 -2.56
C ILE A 143 20.25 -5.43 -1.37
N ALA A 144 21.30 -6.25 -1.55
CA ALA A 144 22.09 -6.78 -0.46
C ALA A 144 22.71 -5.68 0.43
N PRO A 145 23.26 -4.56 -0.12
CA PRO A 145 23.89 -3.52 0.67
C PRO A 145 22.94 -2.74 1.61
N ILE A 146 21.63 -2.82 1.36
CA ILE A 146 20.60 -2.05 2.07
C ILE A 146 19.62 -2.93 2.83
N THR A 147 19.86 -4.25 2.87
CA THR A 147 18.95 -5.22 3.50
C THR A 147 19.68 -5.87 4.68
N GLY A 148 19.05 -5.84 5.85
CA GLY A 148 19.58 -6.39 7.10
C GLY A 148 19.60 -7.93 7.15
N PRO A 149 19.91 -8.53 8.31
CA PRO A 149 20.05 -9.98 8.45
C PRO A 149 18.73 -10.75 8.24
N LEU A 150 17.57 -10.14 8.45
CA LEU A 150 16.27 -10.76 8.25
C LEU A 150 15.94 -10.82 6.76
N ARG A 151 15.90 -12.02 6.16
CA ARG A 151 15.76 -12.21 4.71
C ARG A 151 14.43 -12.81 4.26
N ASP A 152 13.72 -13.52 5.14
CA ASP A 152 12.45 -14.16 4.80
C ASP A 152 11.35 -13.10 4.64
N LEU A 153 10.65 -13.09 3.49
CA LEU A 153 9.70 -12.03 3.17
C LEU A 153 8.54 -11.94 4.16
N GLU A 154 8.01 -13.08 4.61
CA GLU A 154 6.89 -13.11 5.56
C GLU A 154 7.34 -12.59 6.93
N GLU A 155 8.51 -13.06 7.39
CA GLU A 155 9.08 -12.60 8.66
C GLU A 155 9.42 -11.11 8.64
N ARG A 156 9.92 -10.59 7.51
CA ARG A 156 10.21 -9.16 7.33
C ARG A 156 8.96 -8.29 7.49
N VAL A 157 7.86 -8.67 6.82
CA VAL A 157 6.59 -7.92 6.92
C VAL A 157 6.05 -7.99 8.34
N LEU A 158 6.02 -9.18 8.94
CA LEU A 158 5.56 -9.38 10.32
C LEU A 158 6.37 -8.51 11.29
N ARG A 159 7.70 -8.56 11.20
CA ARG A 159 8.58 -7.81 12.09
C ARG A 159 8.43 -6.30 11.93
N ALA A 160 8.24 -5.83 10.71
CA ALA A 160 8.00 -4.41 10.45
C ALA A 160 6.67 -3.94 11.06
N TRP A 161 5.61 -4.76 10.99
CA TRP A 161 4.34 -4.45 11.68
C TRP A 161 4.47 -4.45 13.20
N GLU A 162 5.24 -5.38 13.79
CA GLU A 162 5.53 -5.37 15.24
C GLU A 162 6.26 -4.10 15.69
N LEU A 163 7.07 -3.51 14.82
CA LEU A 163 7.73 -2.22 15.06
C LEU A 163 6.80 -1.02 14.84
N GLY A 164 5.57 -1.23 14.37
CA GLY A 164 4.60 -0.18 14.07
C GLY A 164 4.77 0.46 12.68
N ALA A 165 5.49 -0.19 11.75
CA ALA A 165 5.60 0.28 10.38
C ALA A 165 4.27 0.12 9.63
N VAL A 166 3.88 1.14 8.88
CA VAL A 166 2.70 1.15 8.01
C VAL A 166 3.16 1.44 6.58
N ALA A 167 2.79 0.56 5.65
CA ALA A 167 3.11 0.76 4.24
C ALA A 167 2.36 1.96 3.64
N TYR A 168 2.94 2.48 2.55
CA TYR A 168 2.42 3.55 1.71
C TYR A 168 2.22 4.89 2.41
N VAL A 169 2.98 5.13 3.47
CA VAL A 169 3.01 6.42 4.15
C VAL A 169 4.02 7.32 3.42
N PRO A 170 3.57 8.44 2.83
CA PRO A 170 4.49 9.41 2.24
C PRO A 170 5.39 9.99 3.33
N GLY A 171 6.69 10.09 3.09
CA GLY A 171 7.57 10.84 3.99
C GLY A 171 7.13 12.30 4.08
N ARG A 172 7.14 12.88 5.29
CA ARG A 172 6.93 14.32 5.47
C ARG A 172 7.97 15.05 4.63
N ARG A 173 7.54 15.98 3.77
CA ARG A 173 8.50 16.89 3.13
C ARG A 173 9.22 17.64 4.25
N GLY A 174 10.54 17.76 4.17
CA GLY A 174 11.32 18.61 5.06
C GLY A 174 10.79 20.05 4.98
N GLY A 175 9.92 20.40 5.92
CA GLY A 175 9.45 21.76 6.15
C GLY A 175 10.46 22.43 7.07
N SER A 176 11.22 23.35 6.49
CA SER A 176 12.04 24.34 7.18
C SER A 176 11.21 25.11 8.21
N ALA A 177 11.87 25.55 9.27
CA ALA A 177 11.35 26.48 10.27
C ALA A 177 10.69 27.72 9.65
N ALA A 178 9.57 28.17 10.24
CA ALA A 178 9.17 29.57 10.50
C ALA A 178 7.64 29.69 10.57
N GLY A 179 7.17 30.31 11.63
CA GLY A 179 5.78 30.64 11.87
C GLY A 179 5.50 30.84 13.35
N GLU A 180 6.28 31.70 14.01
CA GLU A 180 5.91 32.26 15.31
C GLU A 180 4.59 33.02 15.10
N GLU A 181 3.56 32.67 15.86
CA GLU A 181 2.32 33.42 15.95
C GLU A 181 2.62 34.74 16.68
N GLU A 182 2.87 35.81 15.92
CA GLU A 182 2.73 37.17 16.46
C GLU A 182 1.25 37.42 16.78
N ALA A 183 0.93 37.39 18.07
CA ALA A 183 -0.33 37.86 18.61
C ALA A 183 -0.45 39.37 18.35
N GLY A 184 -1.23 39.75 17.34
CA GLY A 184 -1.70 41.11 17.15
C GLY A 184 -2.70 41.46 18.25
N THR A 185 -2.31 42.35 19.16
CA THR A 185 -3.18 43.05 20.10
C THR A 185 -4.16 43.94 19.32
N GLU A 186 -5.45 43.65 19.42
CA GLU A 186 -6.52 44.57 19.05
C GLU A 186 -6.56 45.70 20.09
N GLU A 187 -6.16 46.91 19.69
CA GLU A 187 -6.46 48.14 20.43
C GLU A 187 -7.90 48.57 20.07
N GLU A 188 -8.77 48.56 21.08
CA GLU A 188 -10.07 49.23 21.07
C GLU A 188 -9.87 50.75 20.97
N GLU A 189 -10.35 51.38 19.89
CA GLU A 189 -10.62 52.82 19.88
C GLU A 189 -12.14 53.06 20.01
N SER A 190 -12.48 53.75 21.10
CA SER A 190 -13.78 54.39 21.37
C SER A 190 -13.83 55.80 20.78
#